data_AF-A0A1F0XVT7-F1
#
_entry.id   AF-A0A1F0XVT7-F1
#
_cell.length_a   1.000
_cell.length_b   1.000
_cell.length_c   1.000
_cell.angle_alpha   90.00
_cell.angle_beta   90.00
_cell.angle_gamma   90.00
#
_symmetry.space_group_name_H-M   'P 1'
#
loop_
_entity.id
_entity.type
_entity.pdbx_description
1 polymer ?
#
loop_
_entity_poly.entity_id
_entity_poly.type
_entity_poly.pdbx_seq_one_letter_code
_entity_poly.pdbx_strand_id
1 'polypeptide(L)'
;MSSQPSTGTGELSAAERAFYSRQLILPEMGYEAQLALKGARVVVLGAGGLGAPALLYLAGAGVGQIVVVDDDVVDASNLHRQVIHTHARVGNSKAESAAESLRSLNPFIEVLPVRERLTEANVDELLSGADLVLDGSDNFESRYVVSAAAARAGIPHVWAAILGFDAQLSVFWAGRGPVYEDLYPHAPAVGSVPSCSTAGVVGAMAGVVGAAMAMEAVKLLTGGGEPLMGEVGLYSALSGRWEYIPLVASVQAVPKKSAVLPQETSHKPKNHVTIRNISQDFTSSSADSKPRSMSAQDLKKMSSGENIALLDVREQVEFNAFAIDGAINLPLTELLEAARNDSLKALIERKIPANAQKIVIYCTGYTRTVEAAREIAPLEERSVYMLEGGISAWLTV
;
A
#
# COMPACT_ATOMS: atom_id res chain seq x y z
N MET A 1 43.13 -10.04 -13.48
CA MET A 1 43.10 -10.55 -12.10
C MET A 1 41.66 -10.43 -11.63
N SER A 2 40.94 -11.55 -11.62
CA SER A 2 39.52 -11.62 -11.29
C SER A 2 39.37 -11.68 -9.77
N SER A 3 38.71 -10.69 -9.19
CA SER A 3 38.42 -10.61 -7.75
C SER A 3 37.11 -11.34 -7.47
N GLN A 4 37.21 -12.58 -6.96
CA GLN A 4 36.07 -13.25 -6.34
C GLN A 4 35.81 -12.67 -4.95
N PRO A 5 34.54 -12.47 -4.56
CA PRO A 5 34.19 -12.09 -3.18
C PRO A 5 34.33 -13.29 -2.24
N SER A 6 34.78 -13.01 -1.02
CA SER A 6 35.09 -13.99 0.02
C SER A 6 33.82 -14.67 0.58
N THR A 7 33.69 -15.97 0.36
CA THR A 7 32.64 -16.80 0.95
C THR A 7 33.07 -17.34 2.32
N GLY A 8 32.39 -16.91 3.39
CA GLY A 8 32.43 -17.63 4.67
C GLY A 8 31.83 -19.03 4.50
N THR A 9 32.64 -20.06 4.74
CA THR A 9 32.32 -21.50 4.82
C THR A 9 31.04 -21.96 4.08
N GLY A 10 31.20 -22.38 2.82
CA GLY A 10 30.13 -22.80 1.90
C GLY A 10 29.42 -24.12 2.21
N GLU A 11 29.27 -24.49 3.48
CA GLU A 11 28.53 -25.69 3.90
C GLU A 11 27.52 -25.37 5.01
N LEU A 12 26.43 -26.14 5.08
CA LEU A 12 25.50 -26.11 6.20
C LEU A 12 26.06 -26.93 7.36
N SER A 13 26.10 -26.37 8.56
CA SER A 13 26.42 -27.11 9.78
C SER A 13 25.37 -28.19 10.08
N ALA A 14 25.68 -29.14 10.96
CA ALA A 14 24.71 -30.14 11.39
C ALA A 14 23.46 -29.52 12.04
N ALA A 15 23.62 -28.41 12.78
CA ALA A 15 22.52 -27.70 13.41
C ALA A 15 21.62 -27.01 12.37
N GLU A 16 22.21 -26.35 11.36
CA GLU A 16 21.47 -25.78 10.24
C GLU A 16 20.71 -26.86 9.46
N ARG A 17 21.36 -27.99 9.13
CA ARG A 17 20.69 -29.10 8.44
C ARG A 17 19.51 -29.66 9.23
N ALA A 18 19.63 -29.76 10.56
CA ALA A 18 18.54 -30.21 11.41
C ALA A 18 17.37 -29.20 11.41
N PHE A 19 17.69 -27.91 11.56
CA PHE A 19 16.70 -26.82 11.59
C PHE A 19 15.94 -26.68 10.27
N TYR A 20 16.65 -26.74 9.13
CA TYR A 20 16.05 -26.63 7.80
C TYR A 20 15.60 -27.97 7.20
N SER A 21 15.65 -29.08 7.96
CA SER A 21 15.42 -30.44 7.45
C SER A 21 14.14 -30.61 6.64
N ARG A 22 13.06 -29.91 6.99
CA ARG A 22 11.77 -29.95 6.27
C ARG A 22 11.79 -29.21 4.93
N GLN A 23 12.65 -28.21 4.78
CA GLN A 23 12.86 -27.50 3.52
C GLN A 23 13.81 -28.30 2.62
N LEU A 24 14.90 -28.84 3.19
CA LEU A 24 15.92 -29.61 2.47
C LEU A 24 15.38 -30.83 1.71
N ILE A 25 14.28 -31.44 2.17
CA ILE A 25 13.68 -32.60 1.51
C ILE A 25 12.87 -32.24 0.26
N LEU A 26 12.53 -30.97 0.06
CA LEU A 26 11.78 -30.53 -1.12
C LEU A 26 12.74 -30.44 -2.32
N PRO A 27 12.42 -31.05 -3.47
CA PRO A 27 13.29 -31.05 -4.65
C PRO A 27 13.71 -29.64 -5.10
N GLU A 28 12.81 -28.66 -5.03
CA GLU A 28 13.01 -27.28 -5.44
C GLU A 28 13.83 -26.45 -4.44
N MET A 29 14.01 -26.94 -3.20
CA MET A 29 14.73 -26.24 -2.14
C MET A 29 16.08 -26.90 -1.82
N GLY A 30 16.13 -28.23 -1.73
CA GLY A 30 17.35 -29.03 -1.68
C GLY A 30 18.49 -28.54 -0.78
N TYR A 31 19.68 -29.09 -0.96
CA TYR A 31 20.88 -28.59 -0.26
C TYR A 31 21.43 -27.31 -0.89
N GLU A 32 21.50 -27.27 -2.22
CA GLU A 32 22.05 -26.14 -2.98
C GLU A 32 21.22 -24.88 -2.85
N ALA A 33 19.89 -24.96 -2.91
CA ALA A 33 19.06 -23.78 -2.76
C ALA A 33 19.02 -23.28 -1.31
N GLN A 34 19.15 -24.16 -0.31
CA GLN A 34 19.39 -23.71 1.07
C GLN A 34 20.75 -23.02 1.25
N LEU A 35 21.80 -23.46 0.54
CA LEU A 35 23.07 -22.74 0.50
C LEU A 35 22.94 -21.38 -0.20
N ALA A 36 22.15 -21.29 -1.27
CA ALA A 36 21.85 -20.03 -1.93
C ALA A 36 21.15 -19.04 -0.97
N LEU A 37 20.16 -19.50 -0.21
CA LEU A 37 19.53 -18.69 0.85
C LEU A 37 20.55 -18.25 1.90
N LYS A 38 21.39 -19.16 2.39
CA LYS A 38 22.45 -18.84 3.37
C LYS A 38 23.47 -17.83 2.85
N GLY A 39 23.75 -17.83 1.55
CA GLY A 39 24.65 -16.87 0.91
C GLY A 39 24.02 -15.52 0.60
N ALA A 40 22.70 -15.42 0.64
CA ALA A 40 21.96 -14.26 0.17
C ALA A 40 21.91 -13.11 1.18
N ARG A 41 21.93 -11.89 0.64
CA ARG A 41 21.68 -10.64 1.35
C ARG A 41 20.39 -9.99 0.86
N VAL A 42 19.42 -9.86 1.76
CA VAL A 42 18.11 -9.27 1.45
C VAL A 42 17.91 -7.99 2.25
N VAL A 43 17.55 -6.91 1.54
CA VAL A 43 17.15 -5.64 2.17
C VAL A 43 15.64 -5.60 2.25
N VAL A 44 15.08 -5.41 3.44
CA VAL A 44 13.64 -5.28 3.66
C VAL A 44 13.34 -3.87 4.14
N LEU A 45 12.52 -3.16 3.36
CA LEU A 45 12.09 -1.80 3.63
C LEU A 45 10.75 -1.83 4.39
N GLY A 46 10.79 -1.36 5.62
CA GLY A 46 9.69 -1.38 6.56
C GLY A 46 9.60 -2.71 7.33
N ALA A 47 9.50 -2.60 8.66
CA ALA A 47 9.14 -3.68 9.58
C ALA A 47 7.67 -3.57 10.02
N GLY A 48 6.84 -2.93 9.18
CA GLY A 48 5.42 -2.71 9.40
C GLY A 48 4.53 -3.91 9.06
N GLY A 49 3.28 -3.66 8.63
CA GLY A 49 2.29 -4.72 8.44
C GLY A 49 2.69 -5.79 7.40
N LEU A 50 3.27 -5.37 6.28
CA LEU A 50 3.77 -6.29 5.24
C LEU A 50 5.15 -6.85 5.57
N GLY A 51 6.06 -5.97 6.02
CA GLY A 51 7.43 -6.34 6.33
C GLY A 51 7.56 -7.31 7.50
N ALA A 52 6.77 -7.15 8.57
CA ALA A 52 6.82 -8.01 9.75
C ALA A 52 6.67 -9.51 9.43
N PRO A 53 5.59 -9.96 8.77
CA PRO A 53 5.47 -11.37 8.36
C PRO A 53 6.54 -11.76 7.33
N ALA A 54 6.89 -10.90 6.37
CA ALA A 54 7.93 -11.22 5.39
C ALA A 54 9.28 -11.52 6.08
N LEU A 55 9.72 -10.65 6.98
CA LEU A 55 10.93 -10.78 7.79
C LEU A 55 10.97 -12.10 8.56
N LEU A 56 9.87 -12.46 9.23
CA LEU A 56 9.78 -13.73 9.98
C LEU A 56 9.99 -14.94 9.07
N TYR A 57 9.36 -14.96 7.89
CA TYR A 57 9.48 -16.09 6.97
C TYR A 57 10.84 -16.14 6.24
N LEU A 58 11.46 -15.01 5.91
CA LEU A 58 12.83 -14.98 5.37
C LEU A 58 13.84 -15.50 6.38
N ALA A 59 13.71 -15.07 7.64
CA ALA A 59 14.56 -15.56 8.72
C ALA A 59 14.35 -17.06 8.93
N GLY A 60 13.10 -17.53 8.99
CA GLY A 60 12.79 -18.96 9.10
C GLY A 60 13.28 -19.79 7.91
N ALA A 61 13.27 -19.23 6.70
CA ALA A 61 13.81 -19.85 5.49
C ALA A 61 15.35 -19.93 5.48
N GLY A 62 16.03 -19.15 6.32
CA GLY A 62 17.49 -19.16 6.43
C GLY A 62 18.19 -18.25 5.43
N VAL A 63 17.58 -17.12 5.07
CA VAL A 63 18.27 -16.04 4.36
C VAL A 63 19.45 -15.56 5.21
N GLY A 64 20.66 -15.63 4.66
CA GLY A 64 21.91 -15.46 5.39
C GLY A 64 22.07 -14.11 6.06
N GLN A 65 21.82 -13.03 5.30
CA GLN A 65 21.87 -11.67 5.83
C GLN A 65 20.57 -10.92 5.52
N ILE A 66 19.93 -10.40 6.56
CA ILE A 66 18.71 -9.58 6.44
C ILE A 66 19.01 -8.18 6.97
N VAL A 67 18.90 -7.18 6.10
CA VAL A 67 18.95 -5.76 6.47
C VAL A 67 17.53 -5.25 6.67
N VAL A 68 17.22 -4.78 7.87
CA VAL A 68 15.88 -4.27 8.23
C VAL A 68 15.95 -2.74 8.29
N VAL A 69 15.30 -2.06 7.36
CA VAL A 69 15.29 -0.59 7.28
C VAL A 69 13.94 -0.06 7.75
N ASP A 70 13.91 0.63 8.89
CA ASP A 70 12.68 1.26 9.41
C ASP A 70 13.05 2.41 10.37
N ASP A 71 12.49 3.60 10.15
CA ASP A 71 12.73 4.80 10.96
C ASP A 71 11.78 4.96 12.13
N ASP A 72 10.73 4.14 12.20
CA ASP A 72 9.63 4.32 13.14
C ASP A 72 9.85 3.52 14.44
N VAL A 73 8.98 3.78 15.41
CA VAL A 73 8.94 3.10 16.71
C VAL A 73 7.73 2.19 16.81
N VAL A 74 7.84 1.14 17.63
CA VAL A 74 6.74 0.21 17.87
C VAL A 74 5.62 0.95 18.61
N ASP A 75 4.44 0.99 18.00
CA ASP A 75 3.25 1.59 18.59
C ASP A 75 2.20 0.51 18.93
N ALA A 76 1.55 0.63 20.09
CA ALA A 76 0.56 -0.34 20.55
C ALA A 76 -0.63 -0.50 19.56
N SER A 77 -1.04 0.59 18.91
CA SER A 77 -2.11 0.59 17.89
C SER A 77 -1.74 -0.17 16.62
N ASN A 78 -0.47 -0.53 16.45
CA ASN A 78 0.03 -1.22 15.27
C ASN A 78 0.22 -2.73 15.49
N LEU A 79 0.22 -3.19 16.76
CA LEU A 79 0.52 -4.57 17.12
C LEU A 79 -0.48 -5.59 16.56
N HIS A 80 -1.73 -5.19 16.30
CA HIS A 80 -2.74 -6.08 15.72
C HIS A 80 -2.40 -6.55 14.29
N ARG A 81 -1.43 -5.92 13.61
CA ARG A 81 -0.98 -6.27 12.26
C ARG A 81 0.54 -6.40 12.11
N GLN A 82 1.32 -5.93 13.08
CA GLN A 82 2.79 -5.99 13.06
C GLN A 82 3.28 -7.08 14.01
N VAL A 83 3.03 -8.34 13.62
CA VAL A 83 3.16 -9.53 14.49
C VAL A 83 4.59 -9.87 14.91
N ILE A 84 5.61 -9.22 14.33
CA ILE A 84 7.00 -9.35 14.75
C ILE A 84 7.30 -8.57 16.03
N HIS A 85 6.47 -7.59 16.37
CA HIS A 85 6.62 -6.76 17.57
C HIS A 85 5.72 -7.25 18.70
N THR A 86 6.03 -6.82 19.93
CA THR A 86 5.28 -7.20 21.13
C THR A 86 4.97 -5.97 21.98
N HIS A 87 3.98 -6.10 22.89
CA HIS A 87 3.66 -5.05 23.85
C HIS A 87 4.86 -4.62 24.71
N ALA A 88 5.76 -5.56 25.04
CA ALA A 88 6.94 -5.27 25.84
C ALA A 88 7.96 -4.36 25.13
N ARG A 89 7.88 -4.24 23.79
CA ARG A 89 8.79 -3.43 22.98
C ARG A 89 8.14 -2.15 22.45
N VAL A 90 6.97 -1.76 22.94
CA VAL A 90 6.35 -0.46 22.58
C VAL A 90 7.30 0.70 22.94
N GLY A 91 7.50 1.62 22.01
CA GLY A 91 8.46 2.73 22.11
C GLY A 91 9.87 2.40 21.63
N ASN A 92 10.22 1.13 21.44
CA ASN A 92 11.51 0.75 20.84
C ASN A 92 11.49 0.99 19.33
N SER A 93 12.66 1.16 18.70
CA SER A 93 12.76 1.18 17.25
C SER A 93 12.21 -0.10 16.63
N LYS A 94 11.44 0.02 15.55
CA LYS A 94 10.91 -1.13 14.81
C LYS A 94 12.03 -1.98 14.21
N ALA A 95 13.05 -1.37 13.61
CA ALA A 95 14.19 -2.08 13.05
C ALA A 95 14.89 -2.96 14.09
N GLU A 96 15.18 -2.41 15.27
CA GLU A 96 15.81 -3.15 16.38
C GLU A 96 14.90 -4.25 16.95
N SER A 97 13.62 -3.93 17.18
CA SER A 97 12.61 -4.88 17.68
C SER A 97 12.41 -6.06 16.72
N ALA A 98 12.42 -5.80 15.42
CA ALA A 98 12.41 -6.83 14.39
C ALA A 98 13.69 -7.67 14.45
N ALA A 99 14.86 -7.03 14.47
CA ALA A 99 16.14 -7.73 14.51
C ALA A 99 16.29 -8.66 15.72
N GLU A 100 15.86 -8.23 16.91
CA GLU A 100 15.80 -9.06 18.11
C GLU A 100 14.92 -10.30 17.92
N SER A 101 13.75 -10.12 17.28
CA SER A 101 12.81 -11.21 17.01
C SER A 101 13.36 -12.21 16.00
N LEU A 102 14.03 -11.72 14.94
CA LEU A 102 14.63 -12.57 13.92
C LEU A 102 15.80 -13.40 14.47
N ARG A 103 16.71 -12.78 15.23
CA ARG A 103 17.82 -13.50 15.89
C ARG A 103 17.33 -14.55 16.89
N SER A 104 16.20 -14.27 17.56
CA SER A 104 15.56 -15.23 18.48
C SER A 104 14.91 -16.39 17.72
N LEU A 105 14.33 -16.13 16.56
CA LEU A 105 13.71 -17.14 15.70
C LEU A 105 14.75 -18.04 15.04
N ASN A 106 15.82 -17.46 14.52
CA ASN A 106 16.87 -18.19 13.81
C ASN A 106 18.26 -17.64 14.19
N PRO A 107 19.06 -18.38 14.97
CA PRO A 107 20.38 -17.91 15.37
C PRO A 107 21.47 -18.11 14.31
N PHE A 108 21.15 -18.69 13.14
CA PHE A 108 22.14 -18.97 12.09
C PHE A 108 22.29 -17.84 11.07
N ILE A 109 21.48 -16.79 11.17
CA ILE A 109 21.46 -15.67 10.22
C ILE A 109 22.07 -14.41 10.84
N GLU A 110 22.57 -13.54 9.97
CA GLU A 110 22.97 -12.19 10.32
C GLU A 110 21.78 -11.23 10.10
N VAL A 111 21.53 -10.36 11.08
CA VAL A 111 20.47 -9.37 10.98
C VAL A 111 21.02 -8.00 11.31
N LEU A 112 20.87 -7.05 10.38
CA LEU A 112 21.36 -5.68 10.49
C LEU A 112 20.17 -4.70 10.56
N PRO A 113 19.86 -4.14 11.73
CA PRO A 113 18.86 -3.08 11.84
C PRO A 113 19.44 -1.74 11.37
N VAL A 114 18.69 -1.04 10.53
CA VAL A 114 18.97 0.33 10.08
C VAL A 114 17.82 1.22 10.53
N ARG A 115 18.13 2.18 11.39
CA ARG A 115 17.16 3.07 12.06
C ARG A 115 17.03 4.41 11.32
N GLU A 116 16.98 4.34 10.00
CA GLU A 116 16.98 5.51 9.13
C GLU A 116 15.83 5.47 8.15
N ARG A 117 15.34 6.66 7.79
CA ARG A 117 14.33 6.79 6.77
C ARG A 117 14.98 6.53 5.41
N LEU A 118 14.32 5.73 4.58
CA LEU A 118 14.75 5.57 3.19
C LEU A 118 14.59 6.90 2.45
N THR A 119 15.64 7.34 1.78
CA THR A 119 15.68 8.55 0.96
C THR A 119 16.47 8.32 -0.31
N GLU A 120 16.34 9.23 -1.28
CA GLU A 120 17.20 9.20 -2.48
C GLU A 120 18.70 9.28 -2.14
N ALA A 121 19.06 9.91 -1.01
CA ALA A 121 20.45 10.13 -0.64
C ALA A 121 21.13 8.88 -0.07
N ASN A 122 20.39 7.96 0.57
CA ASN A 122 20.95 6.77 1.21
C ASN A 122 20.56 5.44 0.54
N VAL A 123 19.56 5.42 -0.35
CA VAL A 123 19.06 4.16 -0.93
C VAL A 123 20.13 3.35 -1.67
N ASP A 124 21.03 4.01 -2.42
CA ASP A 124 22.06 3.29 -3.17
C ASP A 124 23.08 2.62 -2.25
N GLU A 125 23.40 3.24 -1.11
CA GLU A 125 24.27 2.65 -0.09
C GLU A 125 23.58 1.48 0.60
N LEU A 126 22.30 1.63 0.97
CA LEU A 126 21.52 0.58 1.62
C LEU A 126 21.40 -0.68 0.75
N LEU A 127 21.18 -0.51 -0.55
CA LEU A 127 21.05 -1.61 -1.50
C LEU A 127 22.41 -2.17 -1.99
N SER A 128 23.53 -1.53 -1.64
CA SER A 128 24.86 -1.92 -2.12
C SER A 128 25.20 -3.37 -1.74
N GLY A 129 25.35 -4.26 -2.72
CA GLY A 129 25.65 -5.68 -2.52
C GLY A 129 24.47 -6.53 -2.06
N ALA A 130 23.24 -6.01 -2.11
CA ALA A 130 22.03 -6.82 -1.88
C ALA A 130 21.77 -7.73 -3.10
N ASP A 131 21.19 -8.89 -2.87
CA ASP A 131 20.74 -9.80 -3.94
C ASP A 131 19.29 -9.51 -4.34
N LEU A 132 18.47 -8.97 -3.42
CA LEU A 132 17.13 -8.47 -3.70
C LEU A 132 16.68 -7.43 -2.66
N VAL A 133 15.67 -6.66 -3.03
CA VAL A 133 14.96 -5.76 -2.11
C VAL A 133 13.48 -6.14 -2.00
N LEU A 134 12.98 -6.15 -0.77
CA LEU A 134 11.58 -6.32 -0.42
C LEU A 134 11.01 -5.00 0.05
N ASP A 135 10.00 -4.52 -0.66
CA ASP A 135 9.36 -3.23 -0.40
C ASP A 135 8.02 -3.42 0.33
N GLY A 136 8.09 -3.32 1.65
CA GLY A 136 6.94 -3.25 2.55
C GLY A 136 6.54 -1.82 2.90
N SER A 137 6.99 -0.81 2.13
CA SER A 137 6.73 0.59 2.42
C SER A 137 5.27 0.98 2.14
N ASP A 138 4.73 1.84 3.01
CA ASP A 138 3.34 2.27 3.00
C ASP A 138 3.14 3.65 2.34
N ASN A 139 4.19 4.23 1.75
CA ASN A 139 4.15 5.53 1.11
C ASN A 139 4.67 5.46 -0.33
N PHE A 140 4.13 6.32 -1.20
CA PHE A 140 4.47 6.29 -2.62
C PHE A 140 5.89 6.74 -2.91
N GLU A 141 6.40 7.73 -2.19
CA GLU A 141 7.75 8.28 -2.39
C GLU A 141 8.80 7.17 -2.29
N SER A 142 8.78 6.38 -1.21
CA SER A 142 9.69 5.25 -1.00
C SER A 142 9.63 4.22 -2.13
N ARG A 143 8.42 3.94 -2.68
CA ARG A 143 8.24 2.95 -3.76
C ARG A 143 8.95 3.34 -5.06
N TYR A 144 8.91 4.62 -5.43
CA TYR A 144 9.64 5.12 -6.61
C TYR A 144 11.14 5.17 -6.35
N VAL A 145 11.56 5.61 -5.16
CA VAL A 145 12.97 5.66 -4.77
C VAL A 145 13.60 4.27 -4.83
N VAL A 146 12.93 3.25 -4.27
CA VAL A 146 13.44 1.87 -4.30
C VAL A 146 13.41 1.28 -5.70
N SER A 147 12.34 1.50 -6.50
CA SER A 147 12.28 0.99 -7.88
C SER A 147 13.47 1.48 -8.70
N ALA A 148 13.74 2.79 -8.63
CA ALA A 148 14.86 3.41 -9.33
C ALA A 148 16.22 2.89 -8.84
N ALA A 149 16.38 2.67 -7.54
CA ALA A 149 17.63 2.17 -6.98
C ALA A 149 17.87 0.68 -7.26
N ALA A 150 16.84 -0.15 -7.15
CA ALA A 150 16.89 -1.57 -7.53
C ALA A 150 17.25 -1.75 -9.01
N ALA A 151 16.67 -0.91 -9.88
CA ALA A 151 17.01 -0.89 -11.30
C ALA A 151 18.49 -0.53 -11.55
N ARG A 152 19.06 0.44 -10.81
CA ARG A 152 20.49 0.79 -10.90
C ARG A 152 21.40 -0.31 -10.37
N ALA A 153 21.00 -0.95 -9.26
CA ALA A 153 21.74 -2.05 -8.65
C ALA A 153 21.62 -3.35 -9.47
N GLY A 154 20.64 -3.45 -10.38
CA GLY A 154 20.41 -4.63 -11.22
C GLY A 154 19.78 -5.80 -10.46
N ILE A 155 19.11 -5.52 -9.35
CA ILE A 155 18.54 -6.53 -8.43
C ILE A 155 17.00 -6.54 -8.54
N PRO A 156 16.34 -7.68 -8.26
CA PRO A 156 14.89 -7.74 -8.20
C PRO A 156 14.31 -6.93 -7.03
N HIS A 157 13.17 -6.31 -7.28
CA HIS A 157 12.33 -5.56 -6.34
C HIS A 157 11.00 -6.28 -6.18
N VAL A 158 10.83 -6.93 -5.02
CA VAL A 158 9.57 -7.58 -4.64
C VAL A 158 8.71 -6.55 -3.92
N TRP A 159 7.54 -6.27 -4.45
CA TRP A 159 6.68 -5.19 -3.97
C TRP A 159 5.28 -5.70 -3.65
N ALA A 160 4.69 -5.18 -2.58
CA ALA A 160 3.27 -5.32 -2.34
C ALA A 160 2.63 -4.05 -1.77
N ALA A 161 1.31 -3.97 -1.89
CA ALA A 161 0.50 -2.97 -1.22
C ALA A 161 -0.80 -3.61 -0.73
N ILE A 162 -1.32 -3.09 0.40
CA ILE A 162 -2.60 -3.50 0.99
C ILE A 162 -3.46 -2.28 1.27
N LEU A 163 -4.77 -2.42 1.06
CA LEU A 163 -5.76 -1.41 1.42
C LEU A 163 -7.08 -2.10 1.77
N GLY A 164 -7.55 -1.97 3.02
CA GLY A 164 -8.78 -2.61 3.47
C GLY A 164 -8.69 -4.15 3.41
N PHE A 165 -9.38 -4.73 2.43
CA PHE A 165 -9.43 -6.18 2.16
C PHE A 165 -8.84 -6.56 0.81
N ASP A 166 -8.12 -5.65 0.15
CA ASP A 166 -7.50 -5.89 -1.14
C ASP A 166 -5.98 -5.68 -1.08
N ALA A 167 -5.26 -6.48 -1.86
CA ALA A 167 -3.82 -6.41 -1.96
C ALA A 167 -3.32 -6.59 -3.38
N GLN A 168 -2.13 -6.05 -3.63
CA GLN A 168 -1.38 -6.23 -4.87
C GLN A 168 0.01 -6.75 -4.54
N LEU A 169 0.54 -7.63 -5.38
CA LEU A 169 1.89 -8.20 -5.29
C LEU A 169 2.46 -8.35 -6.70
N SER A 170 3.72 -7.96 -6.89
CA SER A 170 4.46 -8.23 -8.13
C SER A 170 5.96 -8.28 -7.87
N VAL A 171 6.71 -8.74 -8.88
CA VAL A 171 8.17 -8.74 -8.89
C VAL A 171 8.65 -7.91 -10.09
N PHE A 172 9.47 -6.91 -9.79
CA PHE A 172 10.08 -6.03 -10.78
C PHE A 172 11.57 -6.34 -10.93
N TRP A 173 12.10 -6.36 -12.15
CA TRP A 173 13.53 -6.58 -12.39
C TRP A 173 13.97 -5.94 -13.70
N ALA A 174 14.59 -4.76 -13.59
CA ALA A 174 15.06 -3.99 -14.74
C ALA A 174 16.02 -4.82 -15.63
N GLY A 175 15.77 -4.80 -16.94
CA GLY A 175 16.54 -5.56 -17.92
C GLY A 175 16.15 -7.04 -18.07
N ARG A 176 15.27 -7.56 -17.19
CA ARG A 176 14.72 -8.92 -17.28
C ARG A 176 13.20 -8.98 -17.36
N GLY A 177 12.51 -7.96 -16.82
CA GLY A 177 11.07 -7.85 -16.78
C GLY A 177 10.63 -6.41 -16.52
N PRO A 178 9.39 -6.21 -16.04
CA PRO A 178 8.87 -4.87 -15.79
C PRO A 178 9.57 -4.19 -14.61
N VAL A 179 9.40 -2.87 -14.53
CA VAL A 179 9.73 -2.01 -13.39
C VAL A 179 8.43 -1.50 -12.74
N TYR A 180 8.50 -0.97 -11.52
CA TYR A 180 7.31 -0.47 -10.82
C TYR A 180 6.53 0.56 -11.65
N GLU A 181 7.25 1.39 -12.40
CA GLU A 181 6.70 2.41 -13.29
C GLU A 181 5.93 1.86 -14.50
N ASP A 182 6.09 0.58 -14.86
CA ASP A 182 5.22 -0.06 -15.86
C ASP A 182 3.79 -0.21 -15.33
N LEU A 183 3.66 -0.49 -14.03
CA LEU A 183 2.36 -0.60 -13.37
C LEU A 183 1.81 0.77 -12.96
N TYR A 184 2.67 1.61 -12.37
CA TYR A 184 2.30 2.95 -11.90
C TYR A 184 3.23 4.02 -12.48
N PRO A 185 2.96 4.51 -13.70
CA PRO A 185 3.84 5.47 -14.38
C PRO A 185 3.99 6.80 -13.64
N HIS A 186 2.97 7.20 -12.87
CA HIS A 186 2.96 8.45 -12.12
C HIS A 186 2.45 8.22 -10.71
N ALA A 187 3.12 8.85 -9.74
CA ALA A 187 2.66 8.84 -8.37
C ALA A 187 1.27 9.50 -8.29
N PRO A 188 0.34 8.94 -7.50
CA PRO A 188 -0.94 9.58 -7.27
C PRO A 188 -0.74 10.92 -6.56
N ALA A 189 -1.69 11.85 -6.76
CA ALA A 189 -1.65 13.14 -6.08
C ALA A 189 -1.69 12.94 -4.55
N VAL A 190 -1.00 13.81 -3.80
CA VAL A 190 -0.94 13.73 -2.33
C VAL A 190 -2.37 13.72 -1.77
N GLY A 191 -2.66 12.72 -0.92
CA GLY A 191 -3.98 12.56 -0.30
C GLY A 191 -5.08 11.94 -1.18
N SER A 192 -4.80 11.63 -2.47
CA SER A 192 -5.80 11.00 -3.35
C SER A 192 -6.07 9.52 -3.03
N VAL A 193 -5.06 8.83 -2.49
CA VAL A 193 -5.18 7.45 -1.99
C VAL A 193 -5.11 7.47 -0.46
N PRO A 194 -6.11 6.90 0.25
CA PRO A 194 -6.09 6.86 1.71
C PRO A 194 -4.97 5.96 2.23
N SER A 195 -4.36 6.35 3.35
CA SER A 195 -3.37 5.53 4.05
C SER A 195 -4.02 4.30 4.68
N CYS A 196 -3.22 3.27 4.98
CA CYS A 196 -3.67 2.11 5.78
C CYS A 196 -4.25 2.53 7.15
N SER A 197 -3.71 3.60 7.76
CA SER A 197 -4.22 4.16 9.02
C SER A 197 -5.60 4.83 8.87
N THR A 198 -5.95 5.29 7.66
CA THR A 198 -7.22 5.96 7.38
C THR A 198 -8.28 4.99 6.85
N ALA A 199 -7.89 4.05 5.99
CA ALA A 199 -8.79 3.07 5.39
C ALA A 199 -9.04 1.84 6.30
N GLY A 200 -8.15 1.59 7.27
CA GLY A 200 -8.14 0.38 8.06
C GLY A 200 -7.53 -0.81 7.30
N VAL A 201 -7.09 -1.82 8.06
CA VAL A 201 -6.50 -3.05 7.51
C VAL A 201 -6.65 -4.20 8.50
N VAL A 202 -6.97 -5.39 7.97
CA VAL A 202 -7.03 -6.62 8.77
C VAL A 202 -5.63 -7.24 8.88
N GLY A 203 -5.16 -7.49 10.11
CA GLY A 203 -3.80 -8.00 10.34
C GLY A 203 -3.51 -9.34 9.64
N ALA A 204 -4.50 -10.23 9.54
CA ALA A 204 -4.38 -11.49 8.81
C ALA A 204 -4.08 -11.29 7.31
N MET A 205 -4.64 -10.25 6.68
CA MET A 205 -4.32 -9.92 5.28
C MET A 205 -2.85 -9.53 5.14
N ALA A 206 -2.34 -8.69 6.05
CA ALA A 206 -0.94 -8.30 6.04
C ALA A 206 -0.03 -9.54 6.20
N GLY A 207 -0.44 -10.50 7.04
CA GLY A 207 0.19 -11.82 7.18
C GLY A 207 0.24 -12.62 5.88
N VAL A 208 -0.89 -12.79 5.20
CA VAL A 208 -0.98 -13.53 3.92
C VAL A 208 -0.07 -12.91 2.87
N VAL A 209 -0.15 -11.59 2.68
CA VAL A 209 0.57 -10.90 1.61
C VAL A 209 2.06 -10.83 1.92
N GLY A 210 2.47 -10.54 3.16
CA GLY A 210 3.89 -10.54 3.51
C GLY A 210 4.53 -11.92 3.47
N ALA A 211 3.80 -12.99 3.80
CA ALA A 211 4.27 -14.36 3.56
C ALA A 211 4.44 -14.66 2.06
N ALA A 212 3.52 -14.18 1.22
CA ALA A 212 3.65 -14.30 -0.24
C ALA A 212 4.86 -13.50 -0.77
N MET A 213 5.12 -12.31 -0.25
CA MET A 213 6.33 -11.54 -0.57
C MET A 213 7.61 -12.31 -0.22
N ALA A 214 7.68 -12.92 0.97
CA ALA A 214 8.82 -13.76 1.34
C ALA A 214 8.97 -14.97 0.42
N MET A 215 7.87 -15.57 -0.04
CA MET A 215 7.90 -16.65 -1.01
C MET A 215 8.47 -16.19 -2.36
N GLU A 216 8.12 -15.00 -2.86
CA GLU A 216 8.74 -14.46 -4.08
C GLU A 216 10.26 -14.31 -3.93
N ALA A 217 10.73 -13.81 -2.79
CA ALA A 217 12.16 -13.71 -2.50
C ALA A 217 12.83 -15.08 -2.47
N VAL A 218 12.22 -16.09 -1.84
CA VAL A 218 12.74 -17.46 -1.83
C VAL A 218 12.83 -18.02 -3.25
N LYS A 219 11.80 -17.86 -4.09
CA LYS A 219 11.83 -18.31 -5.50
C LYS A 219 12.97 -17.64 -6.27
N LEU A 220 13.16 -16.34 -6.11
CA LEU A 220 14.21 -15.57 -6.77
C LEU A 220 15.62 -16.01 -6.36
N LEU A 221 15.84 -16.25 -5.06
CA LEU A 221 17.16 -16.63 -4.53
C LEU A 221 17.52 -18.08 -4.83
N THR A 222 16.54 -18.98 -4.85
CA THR A 222 16.75 -20.41 -5.03
C THR A 222 16.66 -20.85 -6.50
N GLY A 223 15.96 -20.07 -7.34
CA GLY A 223 15.52 -20.52 -8.66
C GLY A 223 14.40 -21.57 -8.61
N GLY A 224 13.85 -21.87 -7.41
CA GLY A 224 12.80 -22.85 -7.21
C GLY A 224 11.42 -22.27 -7.52
N GLY A 225 10.91 -22.53 -8.73
CA GLY A 225 9.59 -22.09 -9.17
C GLY A 225 9.60 -20.82 -10.02
N GLU A 226 8.43 -20.21 -10.19
CA GLU A 226 8.23 -19.07 -11.10
C GLU A 226 7.87 -17.80 -10.30
N PRO A 227 8.74 -16.78 -10.24
CA PRO A 227 8.42 -15.49 -9.63
C PRO A 227 7.28 -14.78 -10.37
N LEU A 228 6.53 -13.91 -9.67
CA LEU A 228 5.47 -13.05 -10.24
C LEU A 228 6.00 -11.92 -11.14
N MET A 229 7.09 -12.18 -11.86
CA MET A 229 7.65 -11.22 -12.81
C MET A 229 6.81 -11.22 -14.09
N GLY A 230 6.34 -10.04 -14.49
CA GLY A 230 5.46 -9.91 -15.65
C GLY A 230 3.98 -10.13 -15.35
N GLU A 231 3.59 -10.20 -14.06
CA GLU A 231 2.20 -10.29 -13.63
C GLU A 231 1.98 -9.45 -12.36
N VAL A 232 0.75 -8.97 -12.16
CA VAL A 232 0.30 -8.41 -10.89
C VAL A 232 -0.70 -9.37 -10.28
N GLY A 233 -0.36 -9.93 -9.12
CA GLY A 233 -1.29 -10.68 -8.28
C GLY A 233 -2.18 -9.73 -7.50
N LEU A 234 -3.49 -9.86 -7.67
CA LEU A 234 -4.53 -9.19 -6.92
C LEU A 234 -5.15 -10.16 -5.93
N TYR A 235 -5.10 -9.84 -4.64
CA TYR A 235 -5.70 -10.67 -3.60
C TYR A 235 -6.86 -9.96 -2.92
N SER A 236 -8.00 -10.63 -2.85
CA SER A 236 -9.16 -10.17 -2.08
C SER A 236 -9.37 -11.07 -0.87
N ALA A 237 -9.17 -10.55 0.34
CA ALA A 237 -9.31 -11.32 1.58
C ALA A 237 -10.77 -11.71 1.87
N LEU A 238 -11.75 -10.97 1.38
CA LEU A 238 -13.17 -11.31 1.56
C LEU A 238 -13.56 -12.58 0.79
N SER A 239 -12.98 -12.78 -0.39
CA SER A 239 -13.23 -13.97 -1.22
C SER A 239 -12.16 -15.04 -1.07
N GLY A 240 -11.00 -14.71 -0.51
CA GLY A 240 -9.83 -15.58 -0.41
C GLY A 240 -9.19 -15.91 -1.76
N ARG A 241 -9.39 -15.07 -2.79
CA ARG A 241 -8.96 -15.35 -4.16
C ARG A 241 -7.79 -14.47 -4.59
N TRP A 242 -6.90 -15.09 -5.35
CA TRP A 242 -5.88 -14.43 -6.17
C TRP A 242 -6.33 -14.38 -7.62
N GLU A 243 -6.21 -13.21 -8.25
CA GLU A 243 -6.32 -13.02 -9.69
C GLU A 243 -4.99 -12.47 -10.21
N TYR A 244 -4.55 -12.94 -11.36
CA TYR A 244 -3.26 -12.55 -11.94
C TYR A 244 -3.50 -11.81 -13.26
N ILE A 245 -3.00 -10.58 -13.34
CA ILE A 245 -3.12 -9.74 -14.53
C ILE A 245 -1.73 -9.62 -15.17
N PRO A 246 -1.58 -9.95 -16.46
CA PRO A 246 -0.32 -9.76 -17.17
C PRO A 246 0.15 -8.30 -17.13
N LEU A 247 1.42 -8.11 -16.82
CA LEU A 247 2.11 -6.83 -16.81
C LEU A 247 3.25 -6.86 -17.83
N VAL A 248 3.14 -6.02 -18.85
CA VAL A 248 4.11 -5.98 -19.94
C VAL A 248 5.04 -4.80 -19.73
N ALA A 249 6.35 -5.06 -19.80
CA ALA A 249 7.36 -4.01 -19.78
C ALA A 249 7.19 -3.06 -20.98
N SER A 250 7.14 -1.76 -20.70
CA SER A 250 6.99 -0.70 -21.67
C SER A 250 8.35 -0.06 -21.97
N VAL A 251 8.63 0.18 -23.25
CA VAL A 251 9.81 0.96 -23.68
C VAL A 251 9.79 2.42 -23.18
N GLN A 252 8.64 2.89 -22.70
CA GLN A 252 8.47 4.25 -22.16
C GLN A 252 8.60 4.31 -20.63
N ALA A 253 8.51 3.17 -19.94
CA ALA A 253 8.72 3.15 -18.51
C ALA A 253 10.21 3.28 -18.23
N VAL A 254 10.56 4.37 -17.56
CA VAL A 254 11.92 4.61 -17.07
C VAL A 254 11.80 4.80 -15.57
N PRO A 255 12.54 4.03 -14.75
CA PRO A 255 12.54 4.24 -13.32
C PRO A 255 12.84 5.69 -13.00
N LYS A 256 11.91 6.35 -12.31
CA LYS A 256 12.00 7.80 -12.12
C LYS A 256 12.90 8.09 -10.94
N LYS A 257 13.89 8.94 -11.17
CA LYS A 257 14.85 9.34 -10.12
C LYS A 257 14.18 9.99 -8.91
N SER A 258 12.98 10.53 -9.09
CA SER A 258 12.12 11.05 -8.04
C SER A 258 10.65 10.80 -8.39
N ALA A 259 9.83 10.48 -7.39
CA ALA A 259 8.39 10.62 -7.53
C ALA A 259 8.10 12.11 -7.69
N VAL A 260 7.96 12.59 -8.92
CA VAL A 260 7.37 13.91 -9.16
C VAL A 260 5.91 13.79 -8.73
N LEU A 261 5.65 13.99 -7.43
CA LEU A 261 4.33 14.14 -6.88
C LEU A 261 3.75 15.40 -7.52
N PRO A 262 2.64 15.30 -8.28
CA PRO A 262 2.06 16.47 -8.89
C PRO A 262 1.71 17.49 -7.80
N GLN A 263 2.42 18.62 -7.77
CA GLN A 263 2.10 19.75 -6.88
C GLN A 263 1.04 20.69 -7.49
N GLU A 264 0.66 20.48 -8.76
CA GLU A 264 -0.34 21.28 -9.45
C GLU A 264 -1.52 20.42 -9.90
N THR A 265 -2.73 20.93 -9.66
CA THR A 265 -3.97 20.46 -10.29
C THR A 265 -3.90 20.72 -11.80
N SER A 266 -3.22 19.83 -12.53
CA SER A 266 -3.12 19.95 -13.98
C SER A 266 -4.44 19.54 -14.63
N HIS A 267 -5.07 20.50 -15.30
CA HIS A 267 -6.19 20.25 -16.20
C HIS A 267 -5.70 19.47 -17.43
N LYS A 268 -6.13 18.20 -17.49
CA LYS A 268 -6.01 17.21 -18.59
C LYS A 268 -4.62 16.58 -18.83
N PRO A 269 -4.38 15.35 -18.33
CA PRO A 269 -3.25 14.55 -18.79
C PRO A 269 -3.50 13.98 -20.19
N LYS A 270 -2.54 14.17 -21.10
CA LYS A 270 -2.42 13.39 -22.33
C LYS A 270 -1.73 12.07 -21.99
N ASN A 271 -2.51 11.04 -21.72
CA ASN A 271 -2.24 9.61 -21.98
C ASN A 271 -3.31 8.79 -21.24
N HIS A 272 -4.16 8.10 -22.01
CA HIS A 272 -5.24 7.28 -21.47
C HIS A 272 -4.72 5.88 -21.16
N VAL A 273 -4.73 5.48 -19.89
CA VAL A 273 -4.77 4.06 -19.52
C VAL A 273 -6.25 3.69 -19.49
N THR A 274 -6.68 2.79 -20.39
CA THR A 274 -8.05 2.28 -20.38
C THR A 274 -8.21 1.28 -19.25
N ILE A 275 -8.43 1.78 -18.03
CA ILE A 275 -9.19 1.04 -17.03
C ILE A 275 -10.65 1.17 -17.48
N ARG A 276 -11.27 0.06 -17.89
CA ARG A 276 -12.70 0.09 -18.26
C ARG A 276 -13.48 0.61 -17.05
N ASN A 277 -14.08 1.79 -17.25
CA ASN A 277 -15.04 2.52 -16.40
C ASN A 277 -14.52 3.54 -15.38
N ILE A 278 -13.55 4.39 -15.71
CA ILE A 278 -13.54 5.76 -15.14
C ILE A 278 -13.13 6.77 -16.23
N SER A 279 -14.10 7.22 -17.04
CA SER A 279 -13.89 8.35 -17.95
C SER A 279 -13.92 9.65 -17.14
N GLN A 280 -12.75 10.24 -16.93
CA GLN A 280 -12.59 11.62 -16.48
C GLN A 280 -12.87 12.57 -17.66
N ASP A 281 -14.14 12.83 -17.98
CA ASP A 281 -14.48 13.95 -18.84
C ASP A 281 -15.73 14.65 -18.30
N PHE A 282 -15.50 15.77 -17.60
CA PHE A 282 -16.55 16.73 -17.26
C PHE A 282 -16.91 17.51 -18.53
N THR A 283 -17.95 17.07 -19.23
CA THR A 283 -18.57 17.83 -20.31
C THR A 283 -20.05 18.03 -20.04
N SER A 284 -20.41 19.07 -19.27
CA SER A 284 -21.53 19.98 -19.63
C SER A 284 -21.77 21.11 -18.61
N SER A 285 -21.76 22.35 -19.14
CA SER A 285 -22.60 23.53 -18.86
C SER A 285 -23.14 23.83 -17.45
N SER A 286 -22.34 24.44 -16.59
CA SER A 286 -22.55 25.79 -16.01
C SER A 286 -21.38 26.08 -15.07
N ALA A 287 -20.93 27.34 -14.95
CA ALA A 287 -19.75 27.67 -14.14
C ALA A 287 -19.99 27.57 -12.62
N ASP A 288 -21.25 27.43 -12.18
CA ASP A 288 -21.65 27.40 -10.77
C ASP A 288 -21.92 26.00 -10.19
N SER A 289 -21.90 24.93 -11.01
CA SER A 289 -22.24 23.56 -10.59
C SER A 289 -21.05 22.69 -10.15
N LYS A 290 -19.85 23.27 -9.99
CA LYS A 290 -18.69 22.50 -9.51
C LYS A 290 -18.74 22.31 -7.99
N PRO A 291 -18.54 21.08 -7.46
CA PRO A 291 -18.40 20.85 -6.03
C PRO A 291 -17.30 21.75 -5.44
N ARG A 292 -17.61 22.43 -4.34
CA ARG A 292 -16.66 23.30 -3.63
C ARG A 292 -16.12 22.61 -2.39
N SER A 293 -14.89 22.90 -1.98
CA SER A 293 -14.39 22.38 -0.70
C SER A 293 -14.87 23.25 0.47
N MET A 294 -15.03 22.63 1.66
CA MET A 294 -15.39 23.31 2.90
C MET A 294 -14.62 22.70 4.07
N SER A 295 -14.04 23.54 4.94
CA SER A 295 -13.34 23.07 6.14
C SER A 295 -14.32 22.70 7.27
N ALA A 296 -13.90 21.83 8.19
CA ALA A 296 -14.71 21.48 9.35
C ALA A 296 -15.00 22.68 10.29
N GLN A 297 -14.05 23.62 10.38
CA GLN A 297 -14.22 24.83 11.19
C GLN A 297 -15.27 25.77 10.59
N ASP A 298 -15.29 25.91 9.26
CA ASP A 298 -16.28 26.73 8.57
C ASP A 298 -17.66 26.10 8.67
N LEU A 299 -17.75 24.77 8.53
CA LEU A 299 -19.00 24.03 8.72
C LEU A 299 -19.56 24.21 10.14
N LYS A 300 -18.71 24.21 11.19
CA LYS A 300 -19.15 24.49 12.58
C LYS A 300 -19.60 25.93 12.80
N LYS A 301 -19.02 26.89 12.09
CA LYS A 301 -19.37 28.31 12.20
C LYS A 301 -20.67 28.66 11.46
N MET A 302 -21.13 27.79 10.55
CA MET A 302 -22.41 27.98 9.88
C MET A 302 -23.55 27.93 10.91
N SER A 303 -24.32 29.01 10.97
CA SER A 303 -25.41 29.18 11.94
C SER A 303 -26.55 28.20 11.65
N SER A 304 -27.31 27.81 12.68
CA SER A 304 -28.50 26.94 12.58
C SER A 304 -29.62 27.44 11.65
N GLY A 305 -29.48 28.62 11.05
CA GLY A 305 -30.41 29.19 10.06
C GLY A 305 -30.10 28.82 8.61
N GLU A 306 -28.95 28.23 8.31
CA GLU A 306 -28.67 27.65 6.98
C GLU A 306 -29.13 26.19 6.98
N ASN A 307 -30.16 25.86 6.20
CA ASN A 307 -30.60 24.46 6.06
C ASN A 307 -29.54 23.67 5.28
N ILE A 308 -28.67 22.98 6.00
CA ILE A 308 -27.58 22.16 5.46
C ILE A 308 -27.98 20.69 5.59
N ALA A 309 -27.82 19.94 4.50
CA ALA A 309 -27.87 18.48 4.53
C ALA A 309 -26.45 17.92 4.61
N LEU A 310 -26.14 17.25 5.71
CA LEU A 310 -24.89 16.52 5.88
C LEU A 310 -25.06 15.11 5.33
N LEU A 311 -24.27 14.75 4.32
CA LEU A 311 -24.34 13.45 3.65
C LEU A 311 -23.09 12.63 3.97
N ASP A 312 -23.26 11.57 4.73
CA ASP A 312 -22.21 10.60 5.05
C ASP A 312 -22.22 9.48 4.02
N VAL A 313 -21.18 9.43 3.18
CA VAL A 313 -21.06 8.44 2.10
C VAL A 313 -20.24 7.22 2.47
N ARG A 314 -19.97 7.04 3.77
CA ARG A 314 -19.38 5.80 4.29
C ARG A 314 -20.40 4.68 4.35
N GLU A 315 -19.91 3.45 4.47
CA GLU A 315 -20.78 2.29 4.59
C GLU A 315 -21.58 2.33 5.89
N GLN A 316 -22.75 1.69 5.91
CA GLN A 316 -23.68 1.73 7.04
C GLN A 316 -23.01 1.30 8.36
N VAL A 317 -22.04 0.37 8.30
CA VAL A 317 -21.28 -0.08 9.47
C VAL A 317 -20.41 1.05 10.05
N GLU A 318 -19.74 1.84 9.21
CA GLU A 318 -18.94 2.99 9.64
C GLU A 318 -19.82 4.10 10.21
N PHE A 319 -20.96 4.36 9.57
CA PHE A 319 -21.95 5.34 10.02
C PHE A 319 -22.53 4.99 11.40
N ASN A 320 -22.89 3.72 11.59
CA ASN A 320 -23.43 3.22 12.85
C ASN A 320 -22.40 3.25 14.00
N ALA A 321 -21.11 3.11 13.68
CA ALA A 321 -20.05 3.18 14.67
C ALA A 321 -19.90 4.60 15.22
N PHE A 322 -19.87 5.60 14.34
CA PHE A 322 -19.84 7.01 14.70
C PHE A 322 -20.09 7.88 13.47
N ALA A 323 -20.89 8.95 13.57
CA ALA A 323 -21.17 9.90 12.50
C ALA A 323 -21.30 11.33 13.05
N ILE A 324 -21.31 12.33 12.16
CA ILE A 324 -21.64 13.71 12.54
C ILE A 324 -23.13 13.77 12.89
N ASP A 325 -23.48 14.39 14.01
CA ASP A 325 -24.87 14.50 14.46
C ASP A 325 -25.76 15.13 13.38
N GLY A 326 -26.88 14.47 13.08
CA GLY A 326 -27.82 14.90 12.04
C GLY A 326 -27.40 14.55 10.61
N ALA A 327 -26.29 13.83 10.41
CA ALA A 327 -25.91 13.33 9.08
C ALA A 327 -26.84 12.25 8.57
N ILE A 328 -27.02 12.24 7.25
CA ILE A 328 -27.82 11.29 6.49
C ILE A 328 -26.85 10.28 5.88
N ASN A 329 -27.02 9.00 6.18
CA ASN A 329 -26.21 7.97 5.54
C ASN A 329 -26.73 7.65 4.13
N LEU A 330 -25.84 7.80 3.16
CA LEU A 330 -26.02 7.35 1.78
C LEU A 330 -24.71 6.71 1.33
N PRO A 331 -24.47 5.43 1.66
CA PRO A 331 -23.23 4.74 1.32
C PRO A 331 -22.86 4.89 -0.15
N LEU A 332 -21.57 5.08 -0.42
CA LEU A 332 -21.09 5.26 -1.79
C LEU A 332 -21.47 4.08 -2.69
N THR A 333 -21.47 2.85 -2.17
CA THR A 333 -21.94 1.67 -2.92
C THR A 333 -23.40 1.83 -3.38
N GLU A 334 -24.31 2.23 -2.49
CA GLU A 334 -25.73 2.46 -2.81
C GLU A 334 -25.89 3.59 -3.83
N LEU A 335 -25.11 4.67 -3.67
CA LEU A 335 -25.11 5.82 -4.56
C LEU A 335 -24.68 5.43 -5.98
N LEU A 336 -23.57 4.70 -6.11
CA LEU A 336 -23.04 4.27 -7.41
C LEU A 336 -23.95 3.22 -8.09
N GLU A 337 -24.59 2.33 -7.31
CA GLU A 337 -25.62 1.43 -7.83
C GLU A 337 -26.83 2.19 -8.38
N ALA A 338 -27.30 3.21 -7.65
CA ALA A 338 -28.40 4.04 -8.09
C ALA A 338 -28.06 4.86 -9.34
N ALA A 339 -26.81 5.34 -9.45
CA ALA A 339 -26.30 6.03 -10.64
C ALA A 339 -26.30 5.11 -11.87
N ARG A 340 -25.81 3.87 -11.72
CA ARG A 340 -25.81 2.86 -12.80
C ARG A 340 -27.21 2.50 -13.31
N ASN A 341 -28.22 2.61 -12.45
CA ASN A 341 -29.60 2.24 -12.75
C ASN A 341 -30.50 3.47 -13.03
N ASP A 342 -29.91 4.65 -13.32
CA ASP A 342 -30.62 5.91 -13.59
C ASP A 342 -31.65 6.32 -12.51
N SER A 343 -31.43 5.88 -11.27
CA SER A 343 -32.34 6.08 -10.13
C SER A 343 -31.79 7.02 -9.06
N LEU A 344 -30.56 7.51 -9.25
CA LEU A 344 -29.85 8.35 -8.28
C LEU A 344 -30.62 9.63 -7.94
N LYS A 345 -31.22 10.32 -8.93
CA LYS A 345 -31.99 11.54 -8.67
C LYS A 345 -33.15 11.31 -7.70
N ALA A 346 -33.93 10.25 -7.93
CA ALA A 346 -35.04 9.88 -7.05
C ALA A 346 -34.55 9.46 -5.65
N LEU A 347 -33.39 8.81 -5.56
CA LEU A 347 -32.76 8.45 -4.29
C LEU A 347 -32.34 9.71 -3.50
N ILE A 348 -31.74 10.70 -4.18
CA ILE A 348 -31.34 11.97 -3.57
C ILE A 348 -32.58 12.75 -3.09
N GLU A 349 -33.62 12.88 -3.91
CA GLU A 349 -34.87 13.56 -3.55
C GLU A 349 -35.58 12.90 -2.34
N ARG A 350 -35.45 11.58 -2.20
CA ARG A 350 -36.01 10.82 -1.07
C ARG A 350 -35.20 11.00 0.22
N LYS A 351 -33.87 11.04 0.12
CA LYS A 351 -32.96 11.03 1.28
C LYS A 351 -32.66 12.44 1.78
N ILE A 352 -32.47 13.41 0.89
CA ILE A 352 -32.04 14.76 1.23
C ILE A 352 -33.27 15.67 1.42
N PRO A 353 -33.41 16.35 2.57
CA PRO A 353 -34.53 17.26 2.82
C PRO A 353 -34.68 18.34 1.74
N ALA A 354 -35.91 18.55 1.27
CA ALA A 354 -36.21 19.53 0.22
C ALA A 354 -35.93 20.99 0.62
N ASN A 355 -35.92 21.28 1.93
CA ASN A 355 -35.58 22.61 2.45
C ASN A 355 -34.07 22.87 2.55
N ALA A 356 -33.22 21.87 2.31
CA ALA A 356 -31.77 22.02 2.33
C ALA A 356 -31.30 22.89 1.16
N GLN A 357 -30.56 23.96 1.46
CA GLN A 357 -29.96 24.86 0.47
C GLN A 357 -28.54 24.42 0.07
N LYS A 358 -27.86 23.73 0.98
CA LYS A 358 -26.48 23.24 0.79
C LYS A 358 -26.41 21.76 1.11
N ILE A 359 -25.68 21.01 0.30
CA ILE A 359 -25.37 19.60 0.55
C ILE A 359 -23.88 19.54 0.88
N VAL A 360 -23.52 19.04 2.06
CA VAL A 360 -22.13 18.85 2.46
C VAL A 360 -21.88 17.35 2.55
N ILE A 361 -21.03 16.85 1.66
CA ILE A 361 -20.70 15.44 1.53
C ILE A 361 -19.41 15.17 2.30
N TYR A 362 -19.37 14.06 3.05
CA TYR A 362 -18.14 13.64 3.71
C TYR A 362 -18.01 12.12 3.80
N CYS A 363 -16.77 11.68 4.00
CA CYS A 363 -16.44 10.31 4.35
C CYS A 363 -15.39 10.29 5.48
N THR A 364 -14.62 9.21 5.63
CA THR A 364 -13.56 9.14 6.65
C THR A 364 -12.46 10.17 6.40
N GLY A 365 -12.08 10.30 5.12
CA GLY A 365 -11.12 11.29 4.61
C GLY A 365 -11.76 12.07 3.47
N TYR A 366 -11.27 11.86 2.24
CA TYR A 366 -11.69 12.71 1.11
C TYR A 366 -12.04 11.96 -0.19
N THR A 367 -11.51 10.77 -0.44
CA THR A 367 -11.64 10.09 -1.74
C THR A 367 -13.10 9.76 -2.11
N ARG A 368 -13.85 9.12 -1.19
CA ARG A 368 -15.26 8.78 -1.41
C ARG A 368 -16.15 10.02 -1.54
N THR A 369 -15.79 11.10 -0.83
CA THR A 369 -16.45 12.40 -0.95
C THR A 369 -16.40 12.93 -2.39
N VAL A 370 -15.22 12.87 -3.03
CA VAL A 370 -15.04 13.36 -4.40
C VAL A 370 -15.86 12.53 -5.39
N GLU A 371 -15.89 11.22 -5.20
CA GLU A 371 -16.65 10.30 -6.07
C GLU A 371 -18.15 10.52 -5.95
N ALA A 372 -18.69 10.59 -4.73
CA ALA A 372 -20.10 10.91 -4.51
C ALA A 372 -20.48 12.29 -5.06
N ALA A 373 -19.61 13.29 -4.87
CA ALA A 373 -19.85 14.64 -5.37
C ALA A 373 -19.91 14.70 -6.91
N ARG A 374 -19.15 13.84 -7.61
CA ARG A 374 -19.17 13.75 -9.07
C ARG A 374 -20.53 13.31 -9.59
N GLU A 375 -21.18 12.39 -8.91
CA GLU A 375 -22.48 11.85 -9.31
C GLU A 375 -23.65 12.74 -8.85
N ILE A 376 -23.53 13.35 -7.66
CA ILE A 376 -24.60 14.18 -7.08
C ILE A 376 -24.65 15.57 -7.73
N ALA A 377 -23.51 16.25 -7.88
CA ALA A 377 -23.49 17.66 -8.30
C ALA A 377 -24.14 17.95 -9.67
N PRO A 378 -24.02 17.09 -10.70
CA PRO A 378 -24.72 17.30 -11.96
C PRO A 378 -26.25 17.20 -11.87
N LEU A 379 -26.77 16.54 -10.84
CA LEU A 379 -28.20 16.29 -10.63
C LEU A 379 -28.87 17.34 -9.73
N GLU A 380 -28.08 18.28 -9.20
CA GLU A 380 -28.48 19.17 -8.13
C GLU A 380 -28.35 20.64 -8.51
N GLU A 381 -29.42 21.40 -8.24
CA GLU A 381 -29.39 22.88 -8.32
C GLU A 381 -28.84 23.50 -7.02
N ARG A 382 -28.73 22.70 -5.96
CA ARG A 382 -28.23 23.08 -4.64
C ARG A 382 -26.71 23.20 -4.66
N SER A 383 -26.16 24.03 -3.78
CA SER A 383 -24.70 24.12 -3.64
C SER A 383 -24.14 22.86 -2.98
N VAL A 384 -23.32 22.10 -3.72
CA VAL A 384 -22.65 20.89 -3.23
C VAL A 384 -21.25 21.23 -2.72
N TYR A 385 -20.97 20.85 -1.48
CA TYR A 385 -19.70 21.02 -0.80
C TYR A 385 -19.09 19.68 -0.39
N MET A 386 -17.77 19.60 -0.40
CA MET A 386 -16.98 18.46 0.05
C MET A 386 -16.26 18.84 1.35
N LEU A 387 -16.50 18.09 2.43
CA LEU A 387 -15.83 18.32 3.71
C LEU A 387 -14.36 17.91 3.63
N GLU A 388 -13.46 18.89 3.76
CA GLU A 388 -12.01 18.65 3.76
C GLU A 388 -11.59 17.82 4.96
N GLY A 389 -10.81 16.76 4.70
CA GLY A 389 -10.36 15.82 5.73
C GLY A 389 -11.47 14.94 6.34
N GLY A 390 -12.71 15.07 5.86
CA GLY A 390 -13.83 14.23 6.25
C GLY A 390 -14.18 14.29 7.74
N ILE A 391 -14.70 13.20 8.27
CA ILE A 391 -15.06 13.10 9.70
C ILE A 391 -13.83 13.16 10.61
N SER A 392 -12.66 12.77 10.10
CA SER A 392 -11.40 12.82 10.86
C SER A 392 -11.05 14.26 11.22
N ALA A 393 -11.18 15.20 10.28
CA ALA A 393 -10.99 16.62 10.54
C ALA A 393 -12.08 17.19 11.46
N TRP A 394 -13.34 16.75 11.30
CA TRP A 394 -14.46 17.18 12.14
C TRP A 394 -14.25 16.90 13.64
N LEU A 395 -13.66 15.74 13.95
CA LEU A 395 -13.38 15.30 15.31
C LEU A 395 -12.28 16.10 16.03
N THR A 396 -11.49 16.88 15.28
CA THR A 396 -10.33 17.62 15.81
C THR A 396 -10.61 19.10 16.06
N VAL A 397 -11.78 19.59 15.65
CA VAL A 397 -12.17 21.01 15.73
C VAL A 397 -13.33 21.21 16.68
#